data_AF-A0A545SHP6-F1
#
_entry.id   AF-A0A545SHP6-F1
#
_cell.length_a   1.000
_cell.length_b   1.000
_cell.length_c   1.000
_cell.angle_alpha   90.00
_cell.angle_beta   90.00
_cell.angle_gamma   90.00
#
_symmetry.space_group_name_H-M   'P 1'
#
loop_
_entity.id
_entity.type
_entity.pdbx_description
1 polymer ?
#
loop_
_entity_poly.entity_id
_entity_poly.type
_entity_poly.pdbx_seq_one_letter_code
_entity_poly.pdbx_strand_id
1 'polypeptide(L)'
;MSLNMLDIVIIAIVFLLGTKGILNGLIKESLNFIGLIGGIYLASRFNLGIGEFIGSNFLGMTNKAGFELVGFISIFAIFWFSVLLLTPIAVGFSKEKITQKVDRYAGYGVAIVRYFIILGTIMVVINNSQVLREKFSSYSKDSFFFPILSEVGSVLLNIENRKNNAQLEANSTIKEENATMENNISIR
;
A
#
# COMPACT_ATOMS: atom_id res chain seq x y z
N MET A 1 26.88 11.11 10.98
CA MET A 1 25.81 10.82 10.01
C MET A 1 25.85 11.88 8.94
N SER A 2 26.17 11.51 7.70
CA SER A 2 26.15 12.41 6.54
C SER A 2 24.93 12.10 5.69
N LEU A 3 24.16 13.12 5.30
CA LEU A 3 23.10 12.95 4.31
C LEU A 3 23.74 12.59 2.97
N ASN A 4 23.33 11.45 2.40
CA ASN A 4 23.79 11.07 1.07
C ASN A 4 22.87 11.67 -0.02
N MET A 5 23.21 11.43 -1.29
CA MET A 5 22.43 11.95 -2.42
C MET A 5 20.97 11.45 -2.43
N LEU A 6 20.73 10.20 -2.03
CA LEU A 6 19.38 9.64 -1.91
C LEU A 6 18.57 10.36 -0.83
N ASP A 7 19.18 10.68 0.31
CA ASP A 7 18.51 11.43 1.39
C ASP A 7 18.07 12.82 0.92
N ILE A 8 18.94 13.52 0.20
CA ILE A 8 18.64 14.84 -0.37
C ILE A 8 17.47 14.76 -1.35
N VAL A 9 17.46 13.73 -2.22
CA VAL A 9 16.38 13.50 -3.17
C VAL A 9 15.06 13.18 -2.45
N ILE A 10 15.08 12.34 -1.42
CA ILE A 10 13.89 12.01 -0.61
C ILE A 10 13.34 13.27 0.02
N ILE A 11 14.17 14.07 0.70
CA ILE A 11 13.75 15.33 1.32
C ILE A 11 13.15 16.25 0.26
N ALA A 12 13.84 16.45 -0.87
CA ALA A 12 13.37 17.34 -1.93
C ALA A 12 12.00 16.91 -2.48
N ILE A 13 11.82 15.62 -2.79
CA ILE A 13 10.55 15.09 -3.31
C ILE A 13 9.44 15.22 -2.27
N VAL A 14 9.70 14.87 -1.01
CA VAL A 14 8.68 14.92 0.05
C VAL A 14 8.24 16.37 0.32
N PHE A 15 9.18 17.31 0.39
CA PHE A 15 8.85 18.72 0.57
C PHE A 15 8.12 19.28 -0.64
N LEU A 16 8.59 18.99 -1.87
CA LEU A 16 7.98 19.45 -3.10
C LEU A 16 6.53 18.94 -3.23
N LEU A 17 6.31 17.64 -3.05
CA LEU A 17 4.97 17.05 -3.11
C LEU A 17 4.11 17.46 -1.92
N GLY A 18 4.72 17.64 -0.75
CA GLY A 18 4.08 18.12 0.46
C GLY A 18 3.37 19.46 0.25
N THR A 19 3.91 20.35 -0.61
CA THR A 19 3.27 21.65 -0.92
C THR A 19 1.82 21.52 -1.39
N LYS A 20 1.45 20.38 -1.99
CA LYS A 20 0.06 20.08 -2.37
C LYS A 20 -0.88 20.07 -1.15
N GLY A 21 -0.38 19.72 0.03
CA GLY A 21 -1.11 19.77 1.30
C GLY A 21 -1.48 21.19 1.73
N ILE A 22 -0.64 22.19 1.44
CA ILE A 22 -0.94 23.61 1.69
C ILE A 22 -2.14 24.05 0.84
N LEU A 23 -2.22 23.56 -0.40
CA LEU A 23 -3.31 23.89 -1.33
C LEU A 23 -4.61 23.14 -0.99
N ASN A 24 -4.49 21.90 -0.52
CA ASN A 24 -5.64 21.05 -0.22
C ASN A 24 -6.29 21.32 1.14
N GLY A 25 -5.50 21.75 2.13
CA GLY A 25 -5.95 21.87 3.53
C GLY A 25 -5.95 20.52 4.26
N LEU A 26 -6.12 20.56 5.58
CA LEU A 26 -6.00 19.41 6.48
C LEU A 26 -7.02 18.32 6.16
N ILE A 27 -8.29 18.69 6.06
CA ILE A 27 -9.39 17.72 5.98
C ILE A 27 -9.37 16.96 4.66
N LYS A 28 -9.16 17.67 3.55
CA LYS A 28 -9.04 17.05 2.23
C LYS A 28 -7.84 16.10 2.19
N GLU A 29 -6.73 16.49 2.80
CA GLU A 29 -5.53 15.66 2.79
C GLU A 29 -5.69 14.40 3.64
N SER A 30 -6.26 14.53 4.83
CA SER A 30 -6.57 13.40 5.71
C SER A 30 -7.57 12.45 5.06
N LEU A 31 -8.64 12.96 4.44
CA LEU A 31 -9.63 12.12 3.75
C LEU A 31 -9.02 11.39 2.57
N ASN A 32 -8.23 12.05 1.73
CA ASN A 32 -7.51 11.38 0.64
C ASN A 32 -6.57 10.30 1.17
N PHE A 33 -5.91 10.55 2.30
CA PHE A 33 -5.00 9.58 2.89
C PHE A 33 -5.73 8.37 3.49
N ILE A 34 -6.80 8.60 4.24
CA ILE A 34 -7.67 7.56 4.78
C ILE A 34 -8.35 6.79 3.64
N GLY A 35 -8.75 7.48 2.57
CA GLY A 35 -9.28 6.86 1.35
C GLY A 35 -8.29 5.89 0.73
N LEU A 36 -6.99 6.22 0.75
CA LEU A 36 -5.93 5.34 0.23
C LEU A 36 -5.82 4.08 1.10
N ILE A 37 -5.56 4.27 2.40
CA ILE A 37 -5.28 3.18 3.32
C ILE A 37 -6.52 2.31 3.52
N GLY A 38 -7.67 2.93 3.77
CA GLY A 38 -8.96 2.27 3.91
C GLY A 38 -9.36 1.55 2.63
N GLY A 39 -9.12 2.15 1.46
CA GLY A 39 -9.36 1.52 0.17
C GLY A 39 -8.50 0.27 -0.03
N ILE A 40 -7.20 0.36 0.25
CA ILE A 40 -6.28 -0.79 0.14
C ILE A 40 -6.71 -1.90 1.11
N TYR A 41 -7.04 -1.57 2.35
CA TYR A 41 -7.49 -2.55 3.35
C TYR A 41 -8.79 -3.25 2.90
N LEU A 42 -9.80 -2.47 2.48
CA LEU A 42 -11.08 -3.00 2.05
C LEU A 42 -10.93 -3.86 0.79
N ALA A 43 -10.19 -3.37 -0.19
CA ALA A 43 -9.89 -4.10 -1.42
C ALA A 43 -9.15 -5.40 -1.14
N SER A 44 -8.13 -5.38 -0.27
CA SER A 44 -7.38 -6.60 0.09
C SER A 44 -8.24 -7.67 0.76
N ARG A 45 -9.30 -7.27 1.47
CA ARG A 45 -10.18 -8.19 2.19
C ARG A 45 -11.29 -8.79 1.33
N PHE A 46 -11.84 -8.00 0.40
CA PHE A 46 -13.02 -8.38 -0.37
C PHE A 46 -12.73 -8.67 -1.85
N ASN A 47 -11.45 -8.67 -2.24
CA ASN A 47 -11.02 -8.84 -3.64
C ASN A 47 -11.57 -10.11 -4.30
N LEU A 48 -11.52 -11.27 -3.64
CA LEU A 48 -11.86 -12.54 -4.28
C LEU A 48 -13.33 -12.58 -4.69
N GLY A 49 -14.26 -12.24 -3.77
CA GLY A 49 -15.69 -12.31 -4.06
C GLY A 49 -16.15 -11.36 -5.16
N ILE A 50 -15.68 -10.11 -5.15
CA ILE A 50 -15.99 -9.13 -6.21
C ILE A 50 -15.25 -9.51 -7.50
N GLY A 51 -14.04 -10.02 -7.39
CA GLY A 51 -13.21 -10.48 -8.50
C GLY A 51 -13.81 -11.64 -9.27
N GLU A 52 -14.35 -12.64 -8.57
CA GLU A 52 -15.07 -13.78 -9.17
C GLU A 52 -16.34 -13.32 -9.88
N PHE A 53 -17.11 -12.43 -9.24
CA PHE A 53 -18.32 -11.86 -9.85
C PHE A 53 -17.99 -11.09 -11.14
N ILE A 54 -17.00 -10.21 -11.13
CA ILE A 54 -16.63 -9.44 -12.33
C ILE A 54 -15.95 -10.34 -13.36
N GLY A 55 -14.99 -11.13 -12.91
CA GLY A 55 -14.11 -11.92 -13.76
C GLY A 55 -14.82 -13.01 -14.53
N SER A 56 -15.75 -13.72 -13.88
CA SER A 56 -16.49 -14.81 -14.50
C SER A 56 -17.58 -14.31 -15.44
N ASN A 57 -18.22 -13.18 -15.11
CA ASN A 57 -19.36 -12.66 -15.89
C ASN A 57 -18.94 -11.73 -17.04
N PHE A 58 -17.83 -10.98 -16.90
CA PHE A 58 -17.46 -9.95 -17.87
C PHE A 58 -16.12 -10.17 -18.57
N LEU A 59 -15.21 -10.96 -17.98
CA LEU A 59 -13.82 -11.06 -18.46
C LEU A 59 -13.38 -12.48 -18.84
N GLY A 60 -14.25 -13.49 -18.64
CA GLY A 60 -13.94 -14.88 -18.98
C GLY A 60 -12.73 -15.45 -18.24
N MET A 61 -12.40 -14.90 -17.07
CA MET A 61 -11.24 -15.35 -16.30
C MET A 61 -11.56 -16.63 -15.53
N THR A 62 -10.55 -17.48 -15.35
CA THR A 62 -10.66 -18.75 -14.60
C THR A 62 -9.61 -18.89 -13.49
N ASN A 63 -8.64 -17.98 -13.45
CA ASN A 63 -7.55 -18.00 -12.48
C ASN A 63 -7.89 -17.13 -11.25
N LYS A 64 -7.75 -17.72 -10.06
CA LYS A 64 -7.90 -17.05 -8.76
C LYS A 64 -7.10 -15.75 -8.63
N ALA A 65 -5.83 -15.74 -9.02
CA ALA A 65 -4.98 -14.55 -8.99
C ALA A 65 -5.52 -13.42 -9.89
N GLY A 66 -6.13 -13.77 -11.02
CA GLY A 66 -6.81 -12.82 -11.90
C GLY A 66 -8.03 -12.19 -11.23
N PHE A 67 -8.84 -13.02 -10.55
CA PHE A 67 -9.98 -12.53 -9.77
C PHE A 67 -9.54 -11.60 -8.64
N GLU A 68 -8.56 -12.00 -7.83
CA GLU A 68 -8.04 -11.17 -6.74
C GLU A 68 -7.52 -9.81 -7.24
N LEU A 69 -6.83 -9.78 -8.39
CA LEU A 69 -6.34 -8.53 -8.97
C LEU A 69 -7.47 -7.61 -9.43
N VAL A 70 -8.42 -8.14 -10.21
CA VAL A 70 -9.54 -7.34 -10.74
C VAL A 70 -10.43 -6.86 -9.60
N GLY A 71 -10.78 -7.73 -8.67
CA GLY A 71 -11.59 -7.36 -7.50
C GLY A 71 -10.89 -6.30 -6.64
N PHE A 72 -9.57 -6.42 -6.44
CA PHE A 72 -8.81 -5.39 -5.73
C PHE A 72 -8.91 -4.03 -6.43
N ILE A 73 -8.64 -3.97 -7.73
CA ILE A 73 -8.67 -2.72 -8.51
C ILE A 73 -10.07 -2.11 -8.51
N SER A 74 -11.10 -2.92 -8.72
CA SER A 74 -12.49 -2.46 -8.75
C SER A 74 -12.94 -1.90 -7.40
N ILE A 75 -12.73 -2.62 -6.29
CA ILE A 75 -13.11 -2.15 -4.95
C ILE A 75 -12.32 -0.91 -4.57
N PHE A 76 -11.00 -0.91 -4.81
CA PHE A 76 -10.15 0.23 -4.51
C PHE A 76 -10.61 1.48 -5.29
N ALA A 77 -10.86 1.35 -6.59
CA ALA A 77 -11.31 2.47 -7.42
C ALA A 77 -12.65 3.03 -6.97
N ILE A 78 -13.64 2.17 -6.72
CA ILE A 78 -14.97 2.58 -6.26
C ILE A 78 -14.86 3.30 -4.92
N PHE A 79 -14.18 2.70 -3.94
CA PHE A 79 -14.02 3.28 -2.61
C PHE A 79 -13.28 4.61 -2.65
N TRP A 80 -12.17 4.68 -3.37
CA TRP A 80 -11.39 5.90 -3.56
C TRP A 80 -12.24 7.02 -4.17
N PHE A 81 -13.02 6.69 -5.21
CA PHE A 81 -13.89 7.67 -5.87
C PHE A 81 -15.02 8.13 -4.94
N SER A 82 -15.60 7.24 -4.14
CA SER A 82 -16.58 7.63 -3.12
C SER A 82 -15.98 8.63 -2.14
N VAL A 83 -14.80 8.36 -1.58
CA VAL A 83 -14.13 9.29 -0.66
C VAL A 83 -13.85 10.63 -1.34
N LEU A 84 -13.43 10.63 -2.61
CA LEU A 84 -13.20 11.85 -3.38
C LEU A 84 -14.49 12.69 -3.53
N LEU A 85 -15.64 12.05 -3.77
CA LEU A 85 -16.95 12.72 -3.85
C LEU A 85 -17.45 13.23 -2.49
N LEU A 86 -17.17 12.50 -1.41
CA LEU A 86 -17.54 12.87 -0.03
C LEU A 86 -16.68 14.00 0.54
N THR A 87 -15.47 14.19 0.01
CA THR A 87 -14.48 15.14 0.56
C THR A 87 -14.92 16.62 0.51
N PRO A 88 -15.45 17.17 -0.61
CA PRO A 88 -15.91 18.55 -0.65
C PRO A 88 -17.00 18.86 0.38
N ILE A 89 -17.89 17.89 0.64
CA ILE A 89 -18.97 18.00 1.61
C ILE A 89 -18.38 18.12 3.02
N ALA A 90 -17.45 17.23 3.39
CA ALA A 90 -16.77 17.25 4.68
C ALA A 90 -15.96 18.54 4.91
N VAL A 91 -15.28 19.03 3.86
CA VAL A 91 -14.55 20.32 3.91
C VAL A 91 -15.52 21.47 4.14
N GLY A 92 -16.70 21.46 3.50
CA GLY A 92 -17.74 22.48 3.67
C GLY A 92 -18.12 22.72 5.13
N PHE A 93 -18.32 21.65 5.91
CA PHE A 93 -18.72 21.74 7.33
C PHE A 93 -17.64 22.30 8.27
N SER A 94 -16.37 22.31 7.86
CA SER A 94 -15.26 22.64 8.75
C SER A 94 -14.67 24.02 8.54
N LYS A 95 -15.04 24.72 7.46
CA LYS A 95 -14.52 26.05 7.12
C LYS A 95 -14.80 27.10 8.19
N GLU A 96 -15.85 26.94 8.99
CA GLU A 96 -16.22 27.89 10.04
C GLU A 96 -15.39 27.73 11.33
N LYS A 97 -14.73 26.58 11.51
CA LYS A 97 -14.06 26.23 12.78
C LYS A 97 -12.54 26.35 12.75
N ILE A 98 -11.90 26.19 11.58
CA ILE A 98 -10.44 26.15 11.46
C ILE A 98 -9.93 27.42 10.80
N THR A 99 -8.99 28.10 11.45
CA THR A 99 -8.29 29.24 10.83
C THR A 99 -7.54 28.79 9.58
N GLN A 100 -7.69 29.52 8.48
CA GLN A 100 -7.14 29.17 7.17
C GLN A 100 -5.63 28.85 7.19
N LYS A 101 -4.83 29.56 8.00
CA LYS A 101 -3.39 29.27 8.13
C LYS A 101 -3.13 27.90 8.77
N VAL A 102 -3.85 27.59 9.85
CA VAL A 102 -3.73 26.31 10.56
C VAL A 102 -4.14 25.15 9.67
N ASP A 103 -5.24 25.31 8.92
CA ASP A 103 -5.72 24.31 7.95
C ASP A 103 -4.63 23.97 6.91
N ARG A 104 -3.97 24.99 6.36
CA ARG A 104 -2.93 24.82 5.34
C ARG A 104 -1.66 24.15 5.87
N TYR A 105 -1.14 24.59 7.02
CA TYR A 105 0.08 24.01 7.59
C TYR A 105 -0.15 22.59 8.14
N ALA A 106 -1.31 22.33 8.73
CA ALA A 106 -1.68 20.99 9.14
C ALA A 106 -1.85 20.07 7.91
N GLY A 107 -2.47 20.57 6.83
CA GLY A 107 -2.53 19.88 5.55
C GLY A 107 -1.15 19.56 4.96
N TYR A 108 -0.19 20.49 5.07
CA TYR A 108 1.20 20.25 4.68
C TYR A 108 1.85 19.10 5.47
N GLY A 109 1.66 19.07 6.79
CA GLY A 109 2.16 17.99 7.64
C GLY A 109 1.60 16.63 7.27
N VAL A 110 0.27 16.53 7.06
CA VAL A 110 -0.36 15.29 6.61
C VAL A 110 0.14 14.87 5.23
N ALA A 111 0.35 15.82 4.31
CA ALA A 111 0.90 15.55 2.99
C ALA A 111 2.32 14.95 3.07
N ILE A 112 3.19 15.54 3.89
CA ILE A 112 4.55 15.02 4.12
C ILE A 112 4.48 13.57 4.60
N VAL A 113 3.69 13.28 5.63
CA VAL A 113 3.54 11.92 6.18
C VAL A 113 3.06 10.96 5.10
N ARG A 114 2.04 11.35 4.32
CA ARG A 114 1.51 10.54 3.23
C ARG A 114 2.57 10.23 2.17
N TYR A 115 3.28 11.24 1.68
CA TYR A 115 4.29 11.04 0.63
C TYR A 115 5.50 10.25 1.15
N PHE A 116 5.88 10.45 2.41
CA PHE A 116 6.90 9.64 3.07
C PHE A 116 6.53 8.15 3.11
N ILE A 117 5.27 7.86 3.45
CA ILE A 117 4.69 6.51 3.44
C ILE A 117 4.67 5.88 2.04
N ILE A 118 4.28 6.66 1.02
CA ILE A 118 4.28 6.20 -0.38
C ILE A 118 5.71 5.84 -0.82
N LEU A 119 6.68 6.70 -0.52
CA LEU A 119 8.08 6.40 -0.81
C LEU A 119 8.57 5.17 -0.04
N GLY A 120 8.18 5.01 1.23
CA GLY A 120 8.49 3.82 2.02
C GLY A 120 8.00 2.53 1.36
N THR A 121 6.75 2.54 0.89
CA THR A 121 6.17 1.43 0.12
C THR A 121 7.00 1.08 -1.12
N ILE A 122 7.42 2.10 -1.87
CA ILE A 122 8.26 1.92 -3.06
C ILE A 122 9.63 1.33 -2.69
N MET A 123 10.29 1.82 -1.63
CA MET A 123 11.59 1.31 -1.18
C MET A 123 11.51 -0.17 -0.82
N VAL A 124 10.42 -0.59 -0.18
CA VAL A 124 10.20 -1.99 0.14
C VAL A 124 10.04 -2.87 -1.10
N VAL A 125 9.30 -2.39 -2.11
CA VAL A 125 9.18 -3.10 -3.39
C VAL A 125 10.54 -3.22 -4.09
N ILE A 126 11.33 -2.14 -4.09
CA ILE A 126 12.70 -2.14 -4.63
C ILE A 126 13.56 -3.17 -3.90
N ASN A 127 13.54 -3.18 -2.56
CA ASN A 127 14.39 -4.05 -1.76
C ASN A 127 14.00 -5.54 -1.87
N ASN A 128 12.71 -5.84 -2.04
CA ASN A 128 12.24 -7.22 -2.22
C ASN A 128 12.53 -7.78 -3.62
N SER A 129 12.70 -6.93 -4.63
CA SER A 129 13.05 -7.37 -5.98
C SER A 129 14.57 -7.53 -6.14
N GLN A 130 15.04 -8.70 -6.57
CA GLN A 130 16.46 -8.96 -6.80
C GLN A 130 17.08 -7.98 -7.81
N VAL A 131 16.41 -7.79 -8.95
CA VAL A 131 16.88 -6.92 -10.04
C VAL A 131 16.92 -5.45 -9.63
N LEU A 132 15.88 -4.97 -8.93
CA LEU A 132 15.81 -3.56 -8.52
C LEU A 132 16.80 -3.28 -7.39
N ARG A 133 16.93 -4.19 -6.42
CA ARG A 133 17.87 -4.05 -5.31
C ARG A 133 19.31 -3.94 -5.78
N GLU A 134 19.74 -4.77 -6.73
CA GLU A 134 21.11 -4.74 -7.24
C GLU A 134 21.45 -3.37 -7.84
N LYS A 135 20.56 -2.83 -8.69
CA LYS A 135 20.72 -1.51 -9.30
C LYS A 135 20.66 -0.36 -8.29
N PHE A 136 19.88 -0.50 -7.22
CA PHE A 136 19.66 0.55 -6.24
C PHE A 136 20.65 0.53 -5.07
N SER A 137 21.32 -0.61 -4.84
CA SER A 137 22.20 -0.84 -3.69
C SER A 137 23.33 0.19 -3.54
N SER A 138 23.83 0.75 -4.65
CA SER A 138 24.88 1.76 -4.63
C SER A 138 24.41 3.11 -4.07
N TYR A 139 23.10 3.41 -4.15
CA TYR A 139 22.52 4.65 -3.66
C TYR A 139 21.99 4.55 -2.22
N SER A 140 21.69 3.33 -1.75
CA SER A 140 21.05 3.10 -0.45
C SER A 140 22.02 2.80 0.71
N LYS A 141 23.28 2.41 0.43
CA LYS A 141 24.25 1.93 1.44
C LYS A 141 24.46 2.88 2.63
N ASP A 142 24.54 4.18 2.36
CA ASP A 142 24.83 5.20 3.37
C ASP A 142 23.66 6.16 3.61
N SER A 143 22.44 5.79 3.18
CA SER A 143 21.27 6.65 3.32
C SER A 143 20.67 6.55 4.72
N PHE A 144 20.43 7.71 5.34
CA PHE A 144 19.75 7.80 6.63
C PHE A 144 18.26 7.47 6.53
N PHE A 145 17.59 7.98 5.48
CA PHE A 145 16.14 7.84 5.32
C PHE A 145 15.74 6.47 4.76
N PHE A 146 16.60 5.83 3.96
CA PHE A 146 16.31 4.53 3.37
C PHE A 146 15.85 3.43 4.37
N PRO A 147 16.55 3.18 5.50
CA PRO A 147 16.10 2.18 6.47
C PRO A 147 14.75 2.56 7.10
N ILE A 148 14.55 3.84 7.42
CA ILE A 148 13.29 4.36 8.01
C ILE A 148 12.12 4.16 7.04
N LEU A 149 12.30 4.53 5.77
CA LEU A 149 11.30 4.33 4.71
C LEU A 149 10.98 2.85 4.53
N SER A 150 11.99 1.99 4.53
CA SER A 150 11.83 0.55 4.35
C SER A 150 11.06 -0.09 5.51
N GLU A 151 11.33 0.34 6.74
CA GLU A 151 10.60 -0.11 7.92
C GLU A 151 9.13 0.31 7.88
N VAL A 152 8.86 1.60 7.69
CA VAL A 152 7.50 2.16 7.57
C VAL A 152 6.72 1.48 6.44
N GLY A 153 7.34 1.29 5.28
CA GLY A 153 6.71 0.61 4.15
C GLY A 153 6.40 -0.86 4.44
N SER A 154 7.25 -1.55 5.21
CA SER A 154 7.10 -2.98 5.47
C SER A 154 5.91 -3.27 6.39
N VAL A 155 5.71 -2.42 7.39
CA VAL A 155 4.55 -2.42 8.28
C VAL A 155 3.26 -2.20 7.49
N LEU A 156 3.25 -1.21 6.58
CA LEU A 156 2.07 -0.91 5.76
C LEU A 156 1.72 -2.03 4.77
N LEU A 157 2.72 -2.63 4.13
CA LEU A 157 2.52 -3.71 3.18
C LEU A 157 2.31 -5.08 3.84
N ASN A 158 2.37 -5.14 5.18
CA ASN A 158 2.19 -6.35 5.98
C ASN A 158 2.96 -7.56 5.43
N ILE A 159 4.20 -7.33 5.00
CA ILE A 159 4.98 -8.32 4.23
C ILE A 159 5.29 -9.57 5.05
N GLU A 160 5.48 -9.39 6.35
CA GLU A 160 5.76 -10.49 7.27
C GLU A 160 4.61 -11.51 7.31
N ASN A 161 3.37 -11.04 7.43
CA ASN A 161 2.20 -11.92 7.38
C ASN A 161 2.03 -12.61 6.03
N ARG A 162 2.38 -11.94 4.91
CA ARG A 162 2.36 -12.59 3.58
C ARG A 162 3.41 -13.70 3.45
N LYS A 163 4.62 -13.50 3.98
CA LYS A 163 5.67 -14.53 3.98
C LYS A 163 5.28 -15.73 4.83
N ASN A 164 4.73 -15.47 6.02
CA ASN A 164 4.28 -16.53 6.93
C ASN A 164 3.13 -17.34 6.32
N ASN A 165 2.14 -16.67 5.71
CA ASN A 165 1.02 -17.37 5.07
C ASN A 165 1.48 -18.20 3.86
N ALA A 166 2.39 -17.68 3.03
CA ALA A 166 2.95 -18.44 1.91
C ALA A 166 3.73 -19.69 2.38
N GLN A 167 4.44 -19.60 3.51
CA GLN A 167 5.12 -20.76 4.11
C GLN A 167 4.14 -21.76 4.73
N LEU A 168 3.06 -21.30 5.36
CA LEU A 168 2.01 -22.15 5.91
C LEU A 168 1.26 -22.91 4.80
N GLU A 169 0.95 -22.25 3.68
CA GLU A 169 0.38 -22.87 2.49
C GLU A 169 1.32 -23.96 1.95
N ALA A 170 2.60 -23.65 1.73
CA ALA A 170 3.59 -24.62 1.26
C ALA A 170 3.71 -25.85 2.19
N ASN A 171 3.73 -25.63 3.51
CA ASN A 171 3.80 -26.71 4.49
C ASN A 171 2.52 -27.56 4.53
N SER A 172 1.35 -26.95 4.28
CA SER A 172 0.08 -27.68 4.20
C SER A 172 0.02 -28.59 2.96
N THR A 173 0.52 -28.12 1.80
CA THR A 173 0.58 -28.92 0.58
C THR A 173 1.51 -30.12 0.73
N ILE A 174 2.69 -29.92 1.34
CA ILE A 174 3.64 -31.01 1.63
C ILE A 174 3.05 -32.03 2.59
N LYS A 175 2.28 -31.59 3.60
CA LYS A 175 1.63 -32.49 4.56
C LYS A 175 0.52 -33.32 3.93
N GLU A 176 -0.23 -32.73 2.99
CA GLU A 176 -1.29 -33.42 2.24
C GLU A 176 -0.70 -34.46 1.26
N GLU A 177 0.39 -34.12 0.58
CA GLU A 177 1.13 -35.04 -0.29
C GLU A 177 1.67 -36.25 0.48
N ASN A 178 2.29 -36.01 1.65
CA ASN A 178 2.81 -37.08 2.50
C ASN A 178 1.71 -37.99 3.07
N ALA A 179 0.57 -37.44 3.50
CA ALA A 179 -0.57 -38.23 3.98
C ALA A 179 -1.17 -39.13 2.89
N THR A 180 -1.14 -38.67 1.63
CA THR A 180 -1.63 -39.43 0.48
C THR A 180 -0.67 -40.58 0.12
N MET A 181 0.63 -40.37 0.27
CA MET A 181 1.64 -41.42 0.09
C MET A 181 1.58 -42.50 1.18
N GLU A 182 1.42 -42.11 2.46
CA GLU A 182 1.30 -43.07 3.56
C GLU A 182 0.05 -43.95 3.44
N ASN A 183 -1.07 -43.38 2.99
CA ASN A 183 -2.31 -44.13 2.78
C ASN A 183 -2.23 -45.12 1.59
N ASN A 184 -1.45 -44.81 0.56
CA ASN A 184 -1.20 -45.73 -0.56
C ASN A 184 -0.25 -46.88 -0.20
N ILE A 185 0.57 -46.72 0.85
CA ILE A 185 1.49 -47.76 1.34
C ILE A 185 0.79 -48.70 2.31
N SER A 186 -0.21 -48.24 3.07
CA SER A 186 -0.96 -49.05 4.04
C SER A 186 -2.08 -49.92 3.46
N ILE A 187 -2.47 -49.70 2.20
CA ILE A 187 -3.52 -50.46 1.48
C ILE A 187 -2.90 -51.63 0.66
N ARG A 188 -1.57 -51.78 0.62
CA ARG A 188 -0.87 -52.95 0.06
C ARG A 188 -0.41 -53.92 1.15
#